data_AF-A0A8I2ZQH7-F1
#
_entry.id   AF-A0A8I2ZQH7-F1
#
_cell.length_a   1.000
_cell.length_b   1.000
_cell.length_c   1.000
_cell.angle_alpha   90.00
_cell.angle_beta   90.00
_cell.angle_gamma   90.00
#
_symmetry.space_group_name_H-M   'P 1'
#
loop_
_entity.id
_entity.type
_entity.pdbx_description
1 polymer ?
#
loop_
_entity_poly.entity_id
_entity_poly.type
_entity_poly.pdbx_seq_one_letter_code
_entity_poly.pdbx_strand_id
1 'polypeptide(L)'
;MHEIITLQLGQASNYVATHFWNTQESYFSYADDDEEPSVDHNIHWRPGRGADGAETFLPRTVVYDLKGGFGSLRKINALYDPGDDPSAALSWDGASVTHKLLPVAPTAYQQSLDAGLVPPELDESHVRYWSDFGRTFYHPKSLNQLYDYELNSSIRPFDKWPLGQELFQSLDKEHDIADRDFRPFVEEADQMQAIQVFTSLDDAWGGFAAEYLDRMRDEYPKATILVWGLHASQQSRLHLTNVARSTAALCEHASLVIPMRIPRAGLPSNVRLNSDSPWQTSALMATAIETAGLSSRAKFERKANLGSTPDVCLC
;
A
#
# COMPACT_ATOMS: atom_id res chain seq x y z
N MET A 1 10.10 -11.27 -16.77
CA MET A 1 10.23 -10.67 -15.43
C MET A 1 9.19 -11.35 -14.54
N HIS A 2 9.27 -11.18 -13.22
CA HIS A 2 8.43 -11.89 -12.24
C HIS A 2 7.67 -10.87 -11.39
N GLU A 3 6.90 -9.99 -12.04
CA GLU A 3 6.32 -8.81 -11.41
C GLU A 3 5.23 -9.14 -10.39
N ILE A 4 5.21 -8.39 -9.30
CA ILE A 4 4.22 -8.46 -8.23
C ILE A 4 3.50 -7.11 -8.15
N ILE A 5 2.17 -7.14 -8.25
CA ILE A 5 1.35 -5.94 -8.13
C ILE A 5 0.75 -5.90 -6.72
N THR A 6 0.89 -4.77 -6.05
CA THR A 6 0.49 -4.61 -4.65
C THR A 6 -0.81 -3.82 -4.51
N LEU A 7 -1.81 -4.40 -3.87
CA LEU A 7 -3.05 -3.75 -3.48
C LEU A 7 -3.00 -3.39 -1.98
N GLN A 8 -3.22 -2.13 -1.65
CA GLN A 8 -3.24 -1.63 -0.27
C GLN A 8 -4.64 -1.13 0.07
N LEU A 9 -5.28 -1.75 1.05
CA LEU A 9 -6.68 -1.52 1.38
C LEU A 9 -6.81 -1.00 2.81
N GLY A 10 -6.88 0.33 2.91
CA GLY A 10 -7.19 1.03 4.16
C GLY A 10 -5.99 1.48 4.97
N GLN A 11 -6.28 2.28 5.99
CA GLN A 11 -5.26 3.02 6.73
C GLN A 11 -4.19 2.11 7.38
N ALA A 12 -4.61 1.05 8.08
CA ALA A 12 -3.67 0.14 8.74
C ALA A 12 -2.73 -0.55 7.74
N SER A 13 -3.28 -0.97 6.60
CA SER A 13 -2.54 -1.50 5.45
C SER A 13 -1.52 -0.49 4.94
N ASN A 14 -1.95 0.75 4.73
CA ASN A 14 -1.10 1.80 4.15
C ASN A 14 0.07 2.18 5.06
N TYR A 15 -0.11 2.12 6.40
CA TYR A 15 0.99 2.28 7.36
C TYR A 15 2.06 1.19 7.18
N VAL A 16 1.65 -0.08 7.10
CA VAL A 16 2.58 -1.22 6.89
C VAL A 16 3.25 -1.14 5.53
N ALA A 17 2.47 -0.87 4.48
CA ALA A 17 2.97 -0.77 3.12
C ALA A 17 3.95 0.40 2.96
N THR A 18 3.76 1.53 3.65
CA THR A 18 4.71 2.66 3.59
C THR A 18 6.07 2.26 4.14
N HIS A 19 6.14 1.52 5.25
CA HIS A 19 7.42 0.97 5.74
C HIS A 19 8.03 -0.04 4.78
N PHE A 20 7.21 -0.89 4.19
CA PHE A 20 7.65 -1.83 3.15
C PHE A 20 8.28 -1.07 1.96
N TRP A 21 7.60 -0.05 1.43
CA TRP A 21 8.12 0.76 0.32
C TRP A 21 9.36 1.55 0.67
N ASN A 22 9.43 2.14 1.87
CA ASN A 22 10.63 2.82 2.34
C ASN A 22 11.82 1.86 2.44
N THR A 23 11.59 0.61 2.85
CA THR A 23 12.63 -0.41 2.89
C THR A 23 13.06 -0.82 1.48
N GLN A 24 12.09 -1.03 0.58
CA GLN A 24 12.36 -1.33 -0.82
C GLN A 24 13.14 -0.21 -1.53
N GLU A 25 12.81 1.05 -1.25
CA GLU A 25 13.50 2.23 -1.78
C GLU A 25 14.95 2.31 -1.28
N SER A 26 15.23 1.85 -0.06
CA SER A 26 16.60 1.85 0.48
C SER A 26 17.55 0.89 -0.22
N TYR A 27 17.06 -0.05 -1.02
CA TYR A 27 17.90 -0.97 -1.81
C TYR A 27 18.38 -0.37 -3.14
N PHE A 28 17.86 0.78 -3.55
CA PHE A 28 18.34 1.46 -4.76
C PHE A 28 19.76 1.98 -4.53
N SER A 29 20.69 1.50 -5.36
CA SER A 29 22.06 2.02 -5.42
C SER A 29 22.07 3.26 -6.32
N TYR A 30 22.22 4.43 -5.71
CA TYR A 30 22.37 5.70 -6.43
C TYR A 30 23.85 6.12 -6.58
N ALA A 31 24.79 5.29 -6.12
CA ALA A 31 26.23 5.53 -6.24
C ALA A 31 26.77 4.93 -7.55
N ASP A 32 27.76 5.58 -8.15
CA ASP A 32 28.52 5.11 -9.33
C ASP A 32 29.41 3.88 -9.04
N ASP A 33 29.11 3.13 -7.98
CA ASP A 33 29.78 1.88 -7.69
C ASP A 33 29.14 0.80 -8.56
N ASP A 34 29.93 0.14 -9.42
CA ASP A 34 29.55 -0.96 -10.32
C ASP A 34 29.02 -2.23 -9.58
N GLU A 35 28.59 -2.11 -8.31
CA GLU A 35 28.03 -3.21 -7.55
C GLU A 35 26.58 -3.47 -8.00
N GLU A 36 26.34 -4.64 -8.57
CA GLU A 36 24.98 -5.07 -8.91
C GLU A 36 24.11 -5.12 -7.64
N PRO A 37 22.90 -4.53 -7.66
CA PRO A 37 22.01 -4.60 -6.52
C PRO A 37 21.68 -6.05 -6.17
N SER A 38 21.80 -6.39 -4.89
CA SER A 38 21.47 -7.72 -4.36
C SER A 38 19.98 -8.08 -4.46
N VAL A 39 19.13 -7.08 -4.71
CA VAL A 39 17.69 -7.19 -4.86
C VAL A 39 17.28 -6.76 -6.28
N ASP A 40 16.38 -7.53 -6.90
CA ASP A 40 15.74 -7.14 -8.16
C ASP A 40 14.55 -6.22 -7.90
N HIS A 41 14.77 -4.92 -8.08
CA HIS A 41 13.75 -3.91 -7.89
C HIS A 41 12.59 -4.00 -8.91
N ASN A 42 12.82 -4.56 -10.11
CA ASN A 42 11.81 -4.60 -11.18
C ASN A 42 10.58 -5.44 -10.84
N ILE A 43 10.67 -6.27 -9.80
CA ILE A 43 9.58 -7.11 -9.33
C ILE A 43 8.44 -6.27 -8.76
N HIS A 44 8.74 -5.32 -7.87
CA HIS A 44 7.72 -4.49 -7.21
C HIS A 44 7.61 -3.10 -7.82
N TRP A 45 8.56 -2.70 -8.64
CA TRP A 45 8.64 -1.36 -9.18
C TRP A 45 8.64 -1.38 -10.71
N ARG A 46 8.31 -0.23 -11.29
CA ARG A 46 8.28 -0.03 -12.72
C ARG A 46 9.07 1.22 -13.12
N PRO A 47 9.82 1.16 -14.23
CA PRO A 47 10.33 2.36 -14.86
C PRO A 47 9.18 3.14 -15.52
N GLY A 48 9.29 4.46 -15.51
CA GLY A 48 8.36 5.40 -16.12
C GLY A 48 9.10 6.67 -16.54
N ARG A 49 8.36 7.66 -17.06
CA ARG A 49 8.91 8.97 -17.40
C ARG A 49 8.12 10.07 -16.71
N GLY A 50 8.83 10.98 -16.05
CA GLY A 50 8.27 12.19 -15.48
C GLY A 50 7.85 13.20 -16.55
N ALA A 51 7.16 14.25 -16.14
CA ALA A 51 6.73 15.37 -16.99
C ALA A 51 7.93 16.13 -17.59
N ASP A 52 9.08 16.10 -16.92
CA ASP A 52 10.36 16.63 -17.37
C ASP A 52 11.12 15.69 -18.34
N GLY A 53 10.58 14.49 -18.59
CA GLY A 53 11.19 13.45 -19.41
C GLY A 53 12.26 12.61 -18.69
N ALA A 54 12.53 12.87 -17.40
CA ALA A 54 13.45 12.06 -16.61
C ALA A 54 12.89 10.65 -16.38
N GLU A 55 13.77 9.66 -16.29
CA GLU A 55 13.37 8.31 -15.89
C GLU A 55 12.96 8.32 -14.43
N THR A 56 11.80 7.75 -14.14
CA THR A 56 11.25 7.61 -12.80
C THR A 56 11.07 6.14 -12.50
N PHE A 57 11.14 5.78 -11.23
CA PHE A 57 10.93 4.41 -10.80
C PHE A 57 9.88 4.42 -9.70
N LEU A 58 8.73 3.82 -9.97
CA LEU A 58 7.54 3.92 -9.13
C LEU A 58 7.03 2.54 -8.71
N PRO A 59 6.43 2.40 -7.52
CA PRO A 59 5.84 1.13 -7.10
C PRO A 59 4.68 0.69 -8.02
N ARG A 60 4.59 -0.62 -8.29
CA ARG A 60 3.45 -1.28 -8.95
C ARG A 60 2.33 -1.49 -7.95
N THR A 61 1.65 -0.41 -7.58
CA THR A 61 0.67 -0.48 -6.49
C THR A 61 -0.59 0.33 -6.74
N VAL A 62 -1.69 -0.19 -6.19
CA VAL A 62 -2.99 0.47 -6.07
C VAL A 62 -3.27 0.65 -4.57
N VAL A 63 -3.57 1.87 -4.16
CA VAL A 63 -3.75 2.29 -2.77
C VAL A 63 -5.13 2.87 -2.59
N TYR A 64 -5.91 2.27 -1.69
CA TYR A 64 -7.20 2.78 -1.27
C TYR A 64 -7.14 3.29 0.16
N ASP A 65 -7.77 4.45 0.37
CA ASP A 65 -8.05 4.96 1.71
C ASP A 65 -9.32 5.81 1.71
N LEU A 66 -9.87 6.02 2.90
CA LEU A 66 -11.04 6.85 3.10
C LEU A 66 -10.70 8.33 2.92
N LYS A 67 -11.74 9.16 2.82
CA LYS A 67 -11.58 10.61 2.84
C LYS A 67 -10.84 11.04 4.10
N GLY A 68 -9.76 11.80 3.89
CA GLY A 68 -8.86 12.25 4.95
C GLY A 68 -7.70 11.28 5.27
N GLY A 69 -7.66 10.07 4.70
CA GLY A 69 -6.61 9.09 4.98
C GLY A 69 -5.24 9.39 4.38
N PHE A 70 -5.19 10.06 3.23
CA PHE A 70 -3.95 10.39 2.51
C PHE A 70 -3.12 11.51 3.15
N GLY A 71 -3.64 12.20 4.17
CA GLY A 71 -2.91 13.28 4.84
C GLY A 71 -2.52 14.42 3.90
N SER A 72 -1.22 14.74 3.86
CA SER A 72 -0.65 15.78 2.99
C SER A 72 -0.29 15.30 1.58
N LEU A 73 -0.42 13.99 1.29
CA LEU A 73 -0.05 13.40 0.01
C LEU A 73 -0.97 13.88 -1.11
N ARG A 74 -0.37 14.38 -2.18
CA ARG A 74 -1.10 14.83 -3.38
C ARG A 74 -1.29 13.67 -4.35
N LYS A 75 -2.45 13.64 -5.01
CA LYS A 75 -2.74 12.65 -6.06
C LYS A 75 -1.78 12.78 -7.26
N ILE A 76 -1.51 14.02 -7.66
CA ILE A 76 -0.49 14.35 -8.66
C ILE A 76 0.73 14.83 -7.88
N ASN A 77 1.82 14.07 -7.99
CA ASN A 77 3.09 14.41 -7.34
C ASN A 77 3.95 15.29 -8.26
N ALA A 78 5.08 15.76 -7.76
CA ALA A 78 5.98 16.67 -8.49
C ALA A 78 6.52 16.09 -9.81
N LEU A 79 6.60 14.76 -9.96
CA LEU A 79 7.05 14.11 -11.20
C LEU A 79 6.02 14.22 -12.33
N TYR A 80 4.75 14.47 -12.02
CA TYR A 80 3.64 14.54 -12.98
C TYR A 80 2.92 15.88 -12.99
N ASP A 81 3.42 16.87 -12.24
CA ASP A 81 2.86 18.21 -12.23
C ASP A 81 3.45 19.00 -13.40
N PRO A 82 2.68 19.30 -14.46
CA PRO A 82 3.18 20.08 -15.60
C PRO A 82 3.42 21.56 -15.25
N GLY A 83 3.22 21.95 -13.99
CA GLY A 83 3.05 23.33 -13.57
C GLY A 83 1.60 23.75 -13.77
N ASP A 84 1.06 24.54 -12.83
CA ASP A 84 -0.28 25.13 -12.98
C ASP A 84 -0.34 25.91 -14.31
N ASP A 85 -1.07 25.38 -15.30
CA ASP A 85 -1.51 26.16 -16.45
C ASP A 85 -2.83 26.86 -16.06
N PRO A 86 -2.81 28.17 -15.78
CA PRO A 86 -4.00 28.91 -15.33
C PRO A 86 -5.09 28.98 -16.42
N SER A 87 -4.85 28.44 -17.61
CA SER A 87 -5.82 28.41 -18.72
C SER A 87 -6.80 27.22 -18.67
N ALA A 88 -6.60 26.22 -17.80
CA ALA A 88 -7.46 25.04 -17.68
C ALA A 88 -8.76 25.25 -16.87
N ALA A 89 -9.00 26.45 -16.34
CA ALA A 89 -10.27 26.80 -15.70
C ALA A 89 -11.38 26.96 -16.77
N LEU A 90 -12.07 25.85 -17.04
CA LEU A 90 -13.23 25.75 -17.91
C LEU A 90 -14.32 26.79 -17.57
N SER A 91 -14.55 27.67 -18.54
CA SER A 91 -15.79 28.27 -19.05
C SER A 91 -17.14 27.81 -18.45
N TRP A 92 -17.38 27.97 -17.15
CA TRP A 92 -18.71 27.89 -16.53
C TRP A 92 -19.12 29.26 -15.96
N ASP A 93 -20.11 29.89 -16.59
CA ASP A 93 -20.62 31.25 -16.28
C ASP A 93 -21.51 31.31 -15.00
N GLY A 94 -21.38 30.34 -14.10
CA GLY A 94 -22.12 30.27 -12.84
C GLY A 94 -21.20 30.52 -11.65
N ALA A 95 -21.62 31.37 -10.70
CA ALA A 95 -20.88 31.59 -9.46
C ALA A 95 -20.91 30.32 -8.58
N SER A 96 -20.00 29.38 -8.84
CA SER A 96 -19.78 28.23 -7.97
C SER A 96 -18.82 28.62 -6.85
N VAL A 97 -19.30 28.64 -5.61
CA VAL A 97 -18.41 28.75 -4.44
C VAL A 97 -17.86 27.35 -4.14
N THR A 98 -16.66 27.06 -4.62
CA THR A 98 -15.96 25.82 -4.29
C THR A 98 -15.45 25.90 -2.85
N HIS A 99 -16.17 25.29 -1.91
CA HIS A 99 -15.67 25.08 -0.55
C HIS A 99 -14.65 23.94 -0.55
N LYS A 100 -13.36 24.27 -0.69
CA LYS A 100 -12.25 23.32 -0.55
C LYS A 100 -11.82 23.26 0.92
N LEU A 101 -11.79 22.07 1.51
CA LEU A 101 -11.19 21.87 2.83
C LEU A 101 -9.73 22.35 2.81
N LEU A 102 -9.28 22.92 3.93
CA LEU A 102 -7.88 23.33 4.09
C LEU A 102 -6.97 22.09 3.89
N PRO A 103 -6.00 22.15 2.95
CA PRO A 103 -5.06 21.05 2.76
C PRO A 103 -4.28 20.77 4.05
N VAL A 104 -4.04 19.49 4.35
CA VAL A 104 -3.17 19.09 5.46
C VAL A 104 -1.75 19.56 5.14
N ALA A 105 -1.16 20.35 6.03
CA ALA A 105 0.20 20.84 5.85
C ALA A 105 1.21 19.67 5.92
N PRO A 106 2.18 19.59 4.98
CA PRO A 106 3.27 18.62 5.04
C PRO A 106 4.08 18.77 6.33
N THR A 107 4.59 17.67 6.85
CA THR A 107 5.47 17.66 8.03
C THR A 107 6.85 18.24 7.67
N ALA A 108 7.63 18.65 8.68
CA ALA A 108 9.01 19.08 8.47
C ALA A 108 9.88 18.00 7.82
N TYR A 109 9.57 16.73 8.10
CA TYR A 109 10.17 15.57 7.43
C TYR A 109 9.91 15.58 5.92
N GLN A 110 8.64 15.65 5.51
CA GLN A 110 8.26 15.69 4.09
C GLN A 110 8.84 16.92 3.38
N GLN A 111 8.77 18.10 4.00
CA GLN A 111 9.36 19.32 3.42
C GLN A 111 10.87 19.20 3.20
N SER A 112 11.59 18.51 4.09
CA SER A 112 13.03 18.29 3.93
C SER A 112 13.31 17.31 2.80
N LEU A 113 12.51 16.23 2.67
CA LEU A 113 12.61 15.28 1.56
C LEU A 113 12.35 15.95 0.21
N ASP A 114 11.28 16.73 0.09
CA ASP A 114 10.93 17.47 -1.14
C ASP A 114 12.03 18.46 -1.56
N ALA A 115 12.74 19.03 -0.58
CA ALA A 115 13.85 19.96 -0.80
C ALA A 115 15.20 19.24 -1.06
N GLY A 116 15.25 17.91 -1.03
CA GLY A 116 16.50 17.14 -1.13
C GLY A 116 17.45 17.35 0.05
N LEU A 117 16.92 17.79 1.20
CA LEU A 117 17.67 18.02 2.43
C LEU A 117 17.64 16.78 3.32
N VAL A 118 18.60 16.68 4.24
CA VAL A 118 18.60 15.63 5.26
C VAL A 118 17.39 15.84 6.17
N PRO A 119 16.43 14.89 6.21
CA PRO A 119 15.23 15.06 7.01
C PRO A 119 15.54 14.92 8.51
N PRO A 120 14.78 15.61 9.38
CA PRO A 120 14.87 15.41 10.83
C PRO A 120 14.50 13.97 11.21
N GLU A 121 15.04 13.50 12.34
CA GLU A 121 14.61 12.23 12.92
C GLU A 121 13.11 12.26 13.22
N LEU A 122 12.41 11.20 12.82
CA LEU A 122 11.00 11.03 13.11
C LEU A 122 10.81 10.46 14.51
N ASP A 123 9.86 11.04 15.24
CA ASP A 123 9.26 10.41 16.41
C ASP A 123 7.75 10.23 16.21
N GLU A 124 7.12 9.53 17.14
CA GLU A 124 5.69 9.23 17.09
C GLU A 124 4.80 10.47 17.00
N SER A 125 5.21 11.60 17.59
CA SER A 125 4.42 12.84 17.61
C SER A 125 4.39 13.55 16.26
N HIS A 126 5.36 13.26 15.38
CA HIS A 126 5.44 13.82 14.04
C HIS A 126 4.58 13.08 13.01
N VAL A 127 4.17 11.83 13.29
CA VAL A 127 3.45 10.98 12.33
C VAL A 127 1.95 10.98 12.62
N ARG A 128 1.17 11.64 11.75
CA ARG A 128 -0.29 11.71 11.85
C ARG A 128 -0.98 10.80 10.84
N TYR A 129 -0.36 10.68 9.65
CA TYR A 129 -0.83 9.87 8.53
C TYR A 129 0.25 8.91 8.06
N TRP A 130 -0.15 7.84 7.38
CA TRP A 130 0.80 6.90 6.78
C TRP A 130 1.72 7.59 5.76
N SER A 131 1.21 8.64 5.09
CA SER A 131 1.98 9.43 4.12
C SER A 131 3.03 10.34 4.75
N ASP A 132 2.95 10.65 6.05
CA ASP A 132 3.86 11.62 6.68
C ASP A 132 5.32 11.13 6.74
N PHE A 133 5.57 9.83 6.60
CA PHE A 133 6.90 9.22 6.62
C PHE A 133 7.25 8.46 5.33
N GLY A 134 6.42 8.56 4.28
CA GLY A 134 6.71 7.95 2.99
C GLY A 134 7.86 8.65 2.28
N ARG A 135 8.75 7.88 1.64
CA ARG A 135 9.82 8.39 0.77
C ARG A 135 9.52 8.21 -0.71
N THR A 136 8.55 7.36 -1.02
CA THR A 136 8.26 6.93 -2.37
C THR A 136 7.22 7.81 -3.04
N PHE A 137 7.46 8.10 -4.31
CA PHE A 137 6.43 8.68 -5.17
C PHE A 137 5.51 7.58 -5.70
N TYR A 138 4.24 7.90 -5.88
CA TYR A 138 3.23 7.01 -6.43
C TYR A 138 2.76 7.50 -7.79
N HIS A 139 2.43 6.59 -8.69
CA HIS A 139 1.82 7.00 -9.96
C HIS A 139 0.43 7.66 -9.70
N PRO A 140 -0.02 8.64 -10.51
CA PRO A 140 -1.32 9.29 -10.29
C PRO A 140 -2.53 8.35 -10.27
N LYS A 141 -2.44 7.19 -10.94
CA LYS A 141 -3.48 6.13 -10.91
C LYS A 141 -3.39 5.21 -9.68
N SER A 142 -2.30 5.25 -8.92
CA SER A 142 -2.13 4.42 -7.72
C SER A 142 -3.04 4.88 -6.58
N LEU A 143 -3.27 6.19 -6.44
CA LEU A 143 -3.92 6.77 -5.26
C LEU A 143 -5.42 6.95 -5.48
N ASN A 144 -6.22 6.12 -4.80
CA ASN A 144 -7.67 6.05 -4.94
C ASN A 144 -8.37 6.37 -3.62
N GLN A 145 -8.93 7.58 -3.53
CA GLN A 145 -9.66 8.04 -2.35
C GLN A 145 -11.15 7.68 -2.45
N LEU A 146 -11.67 7.06 -1.39
CA LEU A 146 -13.10 6.75 -1.26
C LEU A 146 -13.81 7.88 -0.49
N TYR A 147 -14.91 8.38 -1.03
CA TYR A 147 -15.57 9.60 -0.51
C TYR A 147 -16.80 9.34 0.36
N ASP A 148 -17.36 8.13 0.30
CA ASP A 148 -18.58 7.71 1.02
C ASP A 148 -18.42 7.63 2.54
N TYR A 149 -17.18 7.45 2.98
CA TYR A 149 -16.78 7.39 4.38
C TYR A 149 -15.59 8.30 4.64
N GLU A 150 -15.56 8.83 5.86
CA GLU A 150 -14.49 9.69 6.35
C GLU A 150 -13.70 8.96 7.44
N LEU A 151 -12.38 9.11 7.38
CA LEU A 151 -11.49 8.54 8.38
C LEU A 151 -11.86 9.07 9.78
N ASN A 152 -11.92 8.19 10.77
CA ASN A 152 -12.26 8.52 12.16
C ASN A 152 -13.64 9.18 12.36
N SER A 153 -14.59 8.92 11.47
CA SER A 153 -15.97 9.40 11.64
C SER A 153 -16.62 8.79 12.90
N SER A 154 -17.06 9.64 13.82
CA SER A 154 -17.82 9.24 15.01
C SER A 154 -19.28 8.92 14.72
N ILE A 155 -19.81 9.43 13.59
CA ILE A 155 -21.22 9.31 13.21
C ILE A 155 -21.44 8.09 12.31
N ARG A 156 -20.53 7.87 11.35
CA ARG A 156 -20.62 6.76 10.39
C ARG A 156 -19.26 6.04 10.32
N PRO A 157 -18.87 5.31 11.38
CA PRO A 157 -17.62 4.56 11.37
C PRO A 157 -17.61 3.47 10.30
N PHE A 158 -16.45 3.22 9.73
CA PHE A 158 -16.21 2.19 8.72
C PHE A 158 -15.61 0.93 9.38
N ASP A 159 -16.34 0.36 10.33
CA ASP A 159 -15.84 -0.66 11.28
C ASP A 159 -16.57 -2.01 11.18
N LYS A 160 -17.66 -2.11 10.41
CA LYS A 160 -18.44 -3.34 10.23
C LYS A 160 -18.16 -3.97 8.88
N TRP A 161 -17.83 -5.25 8.89
CA TRP A 161 -17.51 -6.01 7.70
C TRP A 161 -18.51 -5.86 6.52
N PRO A 162 -19.84 -5.94 6.70
CA PRO A 162 -20.77 -5.78 5.58
C PRO A 162 -20.73 -4.40 4.89
N LEU A 163 -20.36 -3.34 5.61
CA LEU A 163 -20.24 -2.00 5.01
C LEU A 163 -19.15 -1.95 3.94
N GLY A 164 -18.09 -2.75 4.11
CA GLY A 164 -17.02 -2.85 3.13
C GLY A 164 -17.47 -3.54 1.85
N GLN A 165 -18.25 -4.62 1.97
CA GLN A 165 -18.82 -5.31 0.81
C GLN A 165 -19.77 -4.39 0.05
N GLU A 166 -20.72 -3.77 0.76
CA GLU A 166 -21.71 -2.86 0.16
C GLU A 166 -21.02 -1.70 -0.57
N LEU A 167 -19.97 -1.12 0.04
CA LEU A 167 -19.21 -0.04 -0.58
C LEU A 167 -18.48 -0.52 -1.85
N PHE A 168 -17.78 -1.65 -1.79
CA PHE A 168 -17.09 -2.19 -2.96
C PHE A 168 -18.09 -2.45 -4.11
N GLN A 169 -19.17 -3.18 -3.85
CA GLN A 169 -20.17 -3.53 -4.85
C GLN A 169 -20.80 -2.28 -5.49
N SER A 170 -21.06 -1.23 -4.72
CA SER A 170 -21.58 0.03 -5.23
C SER A 170 -20.59 0.71 -6.17
N LEU A 171 -19.34 0.89 -5.72
CA LEU A 171 -18.30 1.56 -6.49
C LEU A 171 -17.94 0.80 -7.75
N ASP A 172 -17.84 -0.52 -7.65
CA ASP A 172 -17.46 -1.40 -8.72
C ASP A 172 -18.57 -1.52 -9.78
N LYS A 173 -19.83 -1.48 -9.37
CA LYS A 173 -20.96 -1.37 -10.31
C LYS A 173 -20.97 -0.04 -11.07
N GLU A 174 -20.61 1.06 -10.41
CA GLU A 174 -20.68 2.40 -11.00
C GLU A 174 -19.43 2.79 -11.80
N HIS A 175 -18.27 2.28 -11.40
CA HIS A 175 -16.97 2.74 -11.89
C HIS A 175 -16.00 1.62 -12.28
N ASP A 176 -16.39 0.36 -12.09
CA ASP A 176 -15.57 -0.84 -12.37
C ASP A 176 -14.18 -0.70 -11.75
N ILE A 177 -14.14 -0.40 -10.44
CA ILE A 177 -12.91 0.03 -9.74
C ILE A 177 -11.81 -1.04 -9.80
N ALA A 178 -12.17 -2.32 -9.84
CA ALA A 178 -11.20 -3.40 -9.98
C ALA A 178 -10.49 -3.31 -11.34
N ASP A 179 -11.26 -3.10 -12.40
CA ASP A 179 -10.74 -2.95 -13.75
C ASP A 179 -9.95 -1.64 -13.91
N ARG A 180 -10.64 -0.52 -13.66
CA ARG A 180 -10.16 0.83 -13.87
C ARG A 180 -8.83 1.11 -13.16
N ASP A 181 -8.69 0.62 -11.93
CA ASP A 181 -7.55 0.95 -11.07
C ASP A 181 -6.43 -0.10 -11.14
N PHE A 182 -6.76 -1.39 -11.26
CA PHE A 182 -5.78 -2.47 -11.23
C PHE A 182 -5.27 -2.89 -12.62
N ARG A 183 -6.17 -3.01 -13.61
CA ARG A 183 -5.80 -3.46 -14.97
C ARG A 183 -4.63 -2.68 -15.58
N PRO A 184 -4.51 -1.35 -15.42
CA PRO A 184 -3.38 -0.61 -15.98
C PRO A 184 -2.01 -1.13 -15.49
N PHE A 185 -1.90 -1.56 -14.24
CA PHE A 185 -0.63 -2.08 -13.71
C PHE A 185 -0.33 -3.50 -14.18
N VAL A 186 -1.38 -4.27 -14.52
CA VAL A 186 -1.27 -5.61 -15.10
C VAL A 186 -0.84 -5.52 -16.57
N GLU A 187 -1.42 -4.61 -17.33
CA GLU A 187 -1.09 -4.39 -18.75
C GLU A 187 0.35 -3.89 -18.94
N GLU A 188 0.89 -3.18 -17.96
CA GLU A 188 2.29 -2.73 -17.92
C GLU A 188 3.27 -3.79 -17.38
N ALA A 189 2.79 -4.92 -16.89
CA ALA A 189 3.63 -6.03 -16.45
C ALA A 189 3.81 -7.02 -17.60
N ASP A 190 5.06 -7.41 -17.88
CA ASP A 190 5.33 -8.40 -18.92
C ASP A 190 4.80 -9.78 -18.50
N GLN A 191 4.97 -10.11 -17.22
CA GLN A 191 4.49 -11.35 -16.65
C GLN A 191 4.17 -11.19 -15.16
N MET A 192 2.94 -10.75 -14.85
CA MET A 192 2.43 -10.73 -13.47
C MET A 192 2.46 -12.14 -12.86
N GLN A 193 3.29 -12.34 -11.84
CA GLN A 193 3.40 -13.60 -11.12
C GLN A 193 2.41 -13.67 -9.95
N ALA A 194 2.27 -12.57 -9.21
CA ALA A 194 1.46 -12.55 -8.01
C ALA A 194 0.80 -11.20 -7.75
N ILE A 195 -0.30 -11.27 -7.01
CA ILE A 195 -0.99 -10.12 -6.42
C ILE A 195 -0.71 -10.17 -4.92
N GLN A 196 -0.08 -9.12 -4.40
CA GLN A 196 0.15 -8.94 -2.97
C GLN A 196 -0.89 -7.99 -2.40
N VAL A 197 -1.62 -8.41 -1.39
CA VAL A 197 -2.70 -7.62 -0.80
C VAL A 197 -2.39 -7.32 0.66
N PHE A 198 -2.43 -6.05 1.03
CA PHE A 198 -2.43 -5.60 2.41
C PHE A 198 -3.84 -5.13 2.77
N THR A 199 -4.38 -5.65 3.87
CA THR A 199 -5.72 -5.27 4.34
C THR A 199 -5.87 -5.53 5.83
N SER A 200 -6.78 -4.83 6.51
CA SER A 200 -7.21 -5.16 7.87
C SER A 200 -8.27 -6.25 7.85
N LEU A 201 -8.22 -7.16 8.83
CA LEU A 201 -9.19 -8.22 9.02
C LEU A 201 -10.28 -7.85 10.02
N ASP A 202 -10.03 -6.87 10.88
CA ASP A 202 -10.85 -6.55 12.05
C ASP A 202 -11.83 -5.39 11.87
N ASP A 203 -11.93 -4.80 10.67
CA ASP A 203 -12.85 -3.71 10.33
C ASP A 203 -13.57 -3.94 8.99
N ALA A 204 -14.16 -2.88 8.42
CA ALA A 204 -14.89 -2.96 7.16
C ALA A 204 -13.98 -3.23 5.95
N TRP A 205 -12.68 -2.92 6.00
CA TRP A 205 -11.77 -3.18 4.88
C TRP A 205 -11.63 -4.67 4.58
N GLY A 206 -11.80 -5.55 5.57
CA GLY A 206 -11.81 -6.99 5.33
C GLY A 206 -12.99 -7.45 4.46
N GLY A 207 -14.12 -6.73 4.49
CA GLY A 207 -15.26 -6.99 3.60
C GLY A 207 -15.05 -6.39 2.21
N PHE A 208 -14.46 -5.19 2.15
CA PHE A 208 -14.06 -4.57 0.89
C PHE A 208 -13.03 -5.44 0.14
N ALA A 209 -12.04 -5.96 0.88
CA ALA A 209 -11.02 -6.85 0.34
C ALA A 209 -11.60 -8.16 -0.17
N ALA A 210 -12.58 -8.76 0.53
CA ALA A 210 -13.22 -10.00 0.10
C ALA A 210 -13.84 -9.87 -1.29
N GLU A 211 -14.64 -8.82 -1.52
CA GLU A 211 -15.25 -8.58 -2.84
C GLU A 211 -14.21 -8.24 -3.91
N TYR A 212 -13.16 -7.50 -3.55
CA TYR A 212 -12.07 -7.23 -4.48
C TYR A 212 -11.38 -8.54 -4.90
N LEU A 213 -11.07 -9.42 -3.96
CA LEU A 213 -10.41 -10.69 -4.25
C LEU A 213 -11.29 -11.62 -5.08
N ASP A 214 -12.60 -11.61 -4.88
CA ASP A 214 -13.55 -12.33 -5.73
C ASP A 214 -13.41 -11.88 -7.19
N ARG A 215 -13.51 -10.56 -7.43
CA ARG A 215 -13.27 -9.96 -8.76
C ARG A 215 -11.90 -10.30 -9.34
N MET A 216 -10.83 -10.27 -8.53
CA MET A 216 -9.49 -10.63 -8.98
C MET A 216 -9.36 -12.09 -9.35
N ARG A 217 -10.01 -12.99 -8.60
CA ARG A 217 -9.94 -14.42 -8.86
C ARG A 217 -10.69 -14.79 -10.14
N ASP A 218 -11.78 -14.11 -10.44
CA ASP A 218 -12.50 -14.25 -11.70
C ASP A 218 -11.68 -13.79 -12.91
N GLU A 219 -11.06 -12.60 -12.83
CA GLU A 219 -10.27 -12.04 -13.93
C GLU A 219 -8.89 -12.71 -14.08
N TYR A 220 -8.25 -13.07 -12.97
CA TYR A 220 -6.89 -13.63 -12.91
C TYR A 220 -6.87 -15.00 -12.20
N PRO A 221 -7.56 -16.03 -12.74
CA PRO A 221 -7.76 -17.30 -12.04
C PRO A 221 -6.46 -18.05 -11.71
N LYS A 222 -5.40 -17.84 -12.49
CA LYS A 222 -4.10 -18.47 -12.32
C LYS A 222 -3.11 -17.66 -11.47
N ALA A 223 -3.42 -16.41 -11.14
CA ALA A 223 -2.51 -15.57 -10.37
C ALA A 223 -2.42 -16.07 -8.92
N THR A 224 -1.22 -16.08 -8.36
CA THR A 224 -1.04 -16.28 -6.92
C THR A 224 -1.50 -15.02 -6.19
N ILE A 225 -2.40 -15.16 -5.22
CA ILE A 225 -2.87 -14.03 -4.41
C ILE A 225 -2.40 -14.25 -2.97
N LEU A 226 -1.49 -13.40 -2.50
CA LEU A 226 -0.93 -13.43 -1.15
C LEU A 226 -1.52 -12.27 -0.34
N VAL A 227 -2.19 -12.60 0.77
CA VAL A 227 -2.84 -11.60 1.63
C VAL A 227 -2.10 -11.48 2.96
N TRP A 228 -1.63 -10.28 3.26
CA TRP A 228 -1.16 -9.87 4.58
C TRP A 228 -2.31 -9.25 5.36
N GLY A 229 -2.98 -10.06 6.16
CA GLY A 229 -4.18 -9.69 6.91
C GLY A 229 -3.84 -9.11 8.28
N LEU A 230 -3.86 -7.79 8.42
CA LEU A 230 -3.53 -7.09 9.65
C LEU A 230 -4.70 -7.13 10.62
N HIS A 231 -4.46 -7.27 11.91
CA HIS A 231 -5.50 -6.96 12.90
C HIS A 231 -4.90 -6.46 14.22
N ALA A 232 -5.63 -5.56 14.85
CA ALA A 232 -5.21 -4.91 16.07
C ALA A 232 -5.17 -5.90 17.26
N SER A 233 -4.51 -5.44 18.32
CA SER A 233 -4.49 -6.15 19.59
C SER A 233 -5.85 -6.09 20.30
N GLN A 234 -6.78 -5.22 19.88
CA GLN A 234 -8.08 -5.06 20.55
C GLN A 234 -9.02 -6.25 20.29
N GLN A 235 -9.63 -6.77 21.36
CA GLN A 235 -10.52 -7.94 21.29
C GLN A 235 -11.97 -7.57 21.64
N SER A 236 -12.55 -6.61 20.91
CA SER A 236 -13.99 -6.40 20.98
C SER A 236 -14.73 -7.55 20.29
N ARG A 237 -15.99 -7.80 20.66
CA ARG A 237 -16.83 -8.82 19.98
C ARG A 237 -16.99 -8.51 18.49
N LEU A 238 -17.04 -7.24 18.12
CA LEU A 238 -17.12 -6.79 16.73
C LEU A 238 -15.84 -7.17 15.97
N HIS A 239 -14.66 -6.81 16.51
CA HIS A 239 -13.37 -7.12 15.86
C HIS A 239 -13.19 -8.62 15.66
N LEU A 240 -13.50 -9.45 16.67
CA LEU A 240 -13.41 -10.91 16.52
C LEU A 240 -14.37 -11.46 15.45
N THR A 241 -15.55 -10.86 15.32
CA THR A 241 -16.53 -11.24 14.29
C THR A 241 -16.03 -10.85 12.90
N ASN A 242 -15.48 -9.63 12.76
CA ASN A 242 -14.89 -9.17 11.51
C ASN A 242 -13.70 -10.07 11.13
N VAL A 243 -12.76 -10.33 12.04
CA VAL A 243 -11.60 -11.21 11.76
C VAL A 243 -12.04 -12.58 11.26
N ALA A 244 -13.02 -13.20 11.91
CA ALA A 244 -13.53 -14.50 11.49
C ALA A 244 -14.15 -14.44 10.08
N ARG A 245 -14.96 -13.40 9.79
CA ARG A 245 -15.60 -13.22 8.47
C ARG A 245 -14.58 -12.92 7.38
N SER A 246 -13.70 -11.95 7.61
CA SER A 246 -12.62 -11.57 6.70
C SER A 246 -11.74 -12.76 6.38
N THR A 247 -11.29 -13.51 7.41
CA THR A 247 -10.42 -14.68 7.18
C THR A 247 -11.14 -15.74 6.37
N ALA A 248 -12.40 -16.06 6.69
CA ALA A 248 -13.17 -17.06 5.96
C ALA A 248 -13.34 -16.67 4.48
N ALA A 249 -13.80 -15.44 4.22
CA ALA A 249 -14.06 -14.96 2.86
C ALA A 249 -12.77 -14.80 2.03
N LEU A 250 -11.70 -14.26 2.62
CA LEU A 250 -10.42 -14.10 1.92
C LEU A 250 -9.81 -15.46 1.55
N CYS A 251 -9.94 -16.48 2.40
CA CYS A 251 -9.46 -17.84 2.12
C CYS A 251 -10.17 -18.53 0.94
N GLU A 252 -11.36 -18.07 0.52
CA GLU A 252 -12.06 -18.63 -0.64
C GLU A 252 -11.39 -18.24 -1.97
N HIS A 253 -10.75 -17.07 -2.01
CA HIS A 253 -10.20 -16.50 -3.25
C HIS A 253 -8.68 -16.30 -3.19
N ALA A 254 -8.08 -16.16 -2.01
CA ALA A 254 -6.63 -16.02 -1.85
C ALA A 254 -5.92 -17.38 -2.00
N SER A 255 -4.67 -17.34 -2.48
CA SER A 255 -3.79 -18.51 -2.47
C SER A 255 -3.19 -18.74 -1.09
N LEU A 256 -2.89 -17.68 -0.36
CA LEU A 256 -2.42 -17.72 1.03
C LEU A 256 -2.88 -16.47 1.79
N VAL A 257 -3.42 -16.67 2.98
CA VAL A 257 -3.75 -15.58 3.92
C VAL A 257 -2.87 -15.71 5.14
N ILE A 258 -2.07 -14.67 5.41
CA ILE A 258 -1.18 -14.60 6.58
C ILE A 258 -1.75 -13.56 7.55
N PRO A 259 -2.45 -14.00 8.62
CA PRO A 259 -2.93 -13.09 9.65
C PRO A 259 -1.75 -12.57 10.49
N MET A 260 -1.64 -11.25 10.57
CA MET A 260 -0.56 -10.52 11.23
C MET A 260 -1.09 -9.78 12.45
N ARG A 261 -0.44 -10.00 13.60
CA ARG A 261 -0.76 -9.31 14.86
C ARG A 261 0.51 -9.01 15.64
N ILE A 262 0.55 -7.87 16.31
CA ILE A 262 1.62 -7.55 17.25
C ILE A 262 1.61 -8.53 18.43
N PRO A 263 2.75 -9.16 18.78
CA PRO A 263 2.84 -10.01 19.97
C PRO A 263 2.51 -9.22 21.24
N ARG A 264 1.61 -9.76 22.08
CA ARG A 264 1.27 -9.14 23.38
C ARG A 264 2.33 -9.36 24.47
N ALA A 265 3.21 -10.34 24.29
CA ALA A 265 4.28 -10.69 25.23
C ALA A 265 5.50 -11.18 24.44
N GLY A 266 6.70 -10.97 24.99
CA GLY A 266 7.91 -11.60 24.48
C GLY A 266 8.71 -10.80 23.45
N LEU A 267 8.57 -9.47 23.40
CA LEU A 267 9.57 -8.68 22.70
C LEU A 267 10.89 -8.71 23.48
N PRO A 268 12.04 -8.88 22.80
CA PRO A 268 13.35 -8.78 23.43
C PRO A 268 13.51 -7.44 24.17
N SER A 269 14.26 -7.44 25.29
CA SER A 269 14.43 -6.24 26.15
C SER A 269 15.03 -5.02 25.44
N ASN A 270 15.70 -5.22 24.31
CA ASN A 270 16.28 -4.16 23.48
C ASN A 270 15.27 -3.56 22.48
N VAL A 271 14.07 -4.12 22.35
CA VAL A 271 13.02 -3.61 21.46
C VAL A 271 12.02 -2.82 22.30
N ARG A 272 11.95 -1.51 22.08
CA ARG A 272 10.93 -0.63 22.65
C ARG A 272 9.87 -0.38 21.57
N LEU A 273 8.64 -0.78 21.86
CA LEU A 273 7.52 -0.63 20.94
C LEU A 273 6.34 -0.01 21.70
N ASN A 274 5.86 1.12 21.23
CA ASN A 274 4.57 1.67 21.64
C ASN A 274 3.45 0.95 20.84
N SER A 275 2.65 0.15 21.53
CA SER A 275 1.52 -0.59 20.93
C SER A 275 0.40 0.31 20.41
N ASP A 276 0.34 1.56 20.87
CA ASP A 276 -0.69 2.52 20.49
C ASP A 276 -0.27 3.36 19.28
N SER A 277 0.99 3.26 18.83
CA SER A 277 1.50 3.94 17.65
C SER A 277 1.32 3.07 16.40
N PRO A 278 0.45 3.44 15.44
CA PRO A 278 0.34 2.73 14.17
C PRO A 278 1.66 2.73 13.41
N TRP A 279 2.43 3.81 13.51
CA TRP A 279 3.74 3.95 12.88
C TRP A 279 4.75 2.91 13.37
N GLN A 280 4.87 2.70 14.69
CA GLN A 280 5.82 1.72 15.21
C GLN A 280 5.35 0.28 15.06
N THR A 281 4.07 0.01 15.33
CA THR A 281 3.50 -1.34 15.21
C THR A 281 3.58 -1.83 13.76
N SER A 282 3.26 -0.95 12.80
CA SER A 282 3.39 -1.28 11.37
C SER A 282 4.85 -1.50 10.94
N ALA A 283 5.82 -0.80 11.53
CA ALA A 283 7.25 -1.02 11.24
C ALA A 283 7.69 -2.46 11.58
N LEU A 284 7.24 -2.98 12.74
CA LEU A 284 7.52 -4.35 13.14
C LEU A 284 6.89 -5.37 12.18
N MET A 285 5.63 -5.14 11.77
CA MET A 285 4.96 -5.99 10.79
C MET A 285 5.65 -5.95 9.43
N ALA A 286 6.01 -4.76 8.96
CA ALA A 286 6.70 -4.56 7.69
C ALA A 286 8.07 -5.26 7.69
N THR A 287 8.79 -5.27 8.81
CA THR A 287 10.06 -6.02 8.94
C THR A 287 9.86 -7.52 8.71
N ALA A 288 8.80 -8.09 9.27
CA ALA A 288 8.47 -9.51 9.07
C ALA A 288 8.05 -9.81 7.62
N ILE A 289 7.24 -8.94 7.02
CA ILE A 289 6.80 -9.04 5.62
C ILE A 289 7.99 -8.94 4.67
N GLU A 290 8.86 -7.95 4.89
CA GLU A 290 10.08 -7.74 4.13
C GLU A 290 10.96 -8.99 4.19
N THR A 291 11.21 -9.51 5.40
CA THR A 291 12.03 -10.71 5.60
C THR A 291 11.44 -11.92 4.89
N ALA A 292 10.13 -12.16 5.00
CA ALA A 292 9.45 -13.28 4.36
C ALA A 292 9.45 -13.15 2.82
N GLY A 293 9.26 -11.94 2.31
CA GLY A 293 9.23 -11.66 0.87
C GLY A 293 10.61 -11.54 0.22
N LEU A 294 11.71 -11.43 0.98
CA LEU A 294 13.03 -11.15 0.41
C LEU A 294 13.48 -12.18 -0.62
N SER A 295 13.17 -13.45 -0.39
CA SER A 295 13.52 -14.54 -1.30
C SER A 295 12.91 -14.42 -2.69
N SER A 296 11.75 -13.76 -2.84
CA SER A 296 11.14 -13.58 -4.16
C SER A 296 11.89 -12.58 -5.03
N ARG A 297 12.74 -11.74 -4.44
CA ARG A 297 13.46 -10.64 -5.11
C ARG A 297 14.98 -10.67 -4.94
N ALA A 298 15.51 -11.54 -4.10
CA ALA A 298 16.95 -11.67 -3.92
C ALA A 298 17.62 -12.25 -5.18
N LYS A 299 18.62 -11.54 -5.71
CA LYS A 299 19.50 -12.04 -6.76
C LYS A 299 20.55 -12.94 -6.11
N PHE A 300 20.22 -14.20 -5.88
CA PHE A 300 21.23 -15.17 -5.48
C PHE A 300 22.16 -15.45 -6.67
N GLU A 301 23.47 -15.20 -6.52
CA GLU A 301 24.46 -15.80 -7.42
C GLU A 301 24.25 -17.33 -7.39
N ARG A 302 23.70 -17.89 -8.48
CA ARG A 302 23.85 -19.32 -8.76
C ARG A 302 25.34 -19.57 -9.05
N LYS A 303 26.17 -19.64 -8.02
CA LYS A 303 27.45 -20.34 -8.12
C LYS A 303 27.11 -21.80 -8.33
N ALA A 304 27.08 -22.19 -9.59
CA ALA A 304 26.98 -23.56 -10.03
C ALA A 304 28.04 -24.40 -9.31
N ASN A 305 27.59 -25.25 -8.41
CA ASN A 305 28.14 -26.58 -8.25
C ASN A 305 26.95 -27.54 -8.16
N LEU A 306 26.95 -28.50 -9.09
CA LEU A 306 25.90 -29.47 -9.31
C LEU A 306 25.50 -30.19 -8.01
N GLY A 307 24.19 -30.26 -7.78
CA GLY A 307 23.58 -31.40 -7.10
C GLY A 307 23.41 -31.28 -5.60
N SER A 308 22.65 -30.29 -5.11
CA SER A 308 21.71 -30.46 -3.98
C SER A 308 21.23 -29.10 -3.48
N THR A 309 19.96 -28.76 -3.72
CA THR A 309 19.00 -28.25 -2.71
C THR A 309 17.65 -27.93 -3.37
N PRO A 310 16.54 -28.03 -2.60
CA PRO A 310 15.20 -28.25 -3.13
C PRO A 310 14.54 -26.95 -3.55
N ASP A 311 13.54 -27.09 -4.42
CA ASP A 311 12.55 -26.07 -4.75
C ASP A 311 12.03 -25.41 -3.46
N VAL A 312 12.39 -24.14 -3.26
CA VAL A 312 11.75 -23.30 -2.25
C VAL A 312 10.43 -22.84 -2.86
N CYS A 313 9.43 -23.71 -2.76
CA CYS A 313 8.03 -23.32 -2.84
C CYS A 313 7.76 -22.32 -1.72
N LEU A 314 7.29 -21.13 -2.09
CA LEU A 314 6.47 -20.30 -1.21
C LEU A 314 5.27 -21.17 -0.80
N CYS A 315 5.26 -21.62 0.46
CA CYS A 315 4.08 -22.18 1.11
C CYS A 315 3.30 -21.06 1.79
#